data_AF-A0A433JPX6-F1
#
_entry.id   AF-A0A433JPX6-F1
#
_cell.length_a   1.000
_cell.length_b   1.000
_cell.length_c   1.000
_cell.angle_alpha   90.00
_cell.angle_beta   90.00
_cell.angle_gamma   90.00
#
_symmetry.space_group_name_H-M   'P 1'
#
loop_
_entity.id
_entity.type
_entity.pdbx_description
1 polymer ?
#
loop_
_entity_poly.entity_id
_entity_poly.type
_entity_poly.pdbx_seq_one_letter_code
_entity_poly.pdbx_strand_id
1 'polypeptide(L)'
;MGGVNCTALERTIVDIARVGARASALAMADHALSRQWTSARALLDEDSDLGSGRGSQQSKALLALASPLSANGGESFVRLLLHDAGFVPPRLQHRFDDADGLIGYVDFAWPDLGVVLEFDGRRKYSAAEFTAERNPEDIVWMEKRREDRLRALGLHVVRITWEDLGGTNPPVVSVVAAAGVTRRPQIGIDGAR
;
A
#
# COMPACT_ATOMS: atom_id res chain seq x y z
N MET A 1 1.98 -26.29 32.63
CA MET A 1 1.78 -24.84 32.87
C MET A 1 1.07 -24.29 31.66
N GLY A 2 -0.12 -23.69 31.85
CA GLY A 2 -1.06 -23.37 30.78
C GLY A 2 -0.55 -22.29 29.82
N GLY A 3 -0.68 -22.57 28.52
CA GLY A 3 -0.40 -21.62 27.45
C GLY A 3 -1.42 -20.49 27.46
N VAL A 4 -0.93 -19.26 27.46
CA VAL A 4 -1.76 -18.11 27.11
C VAL A 4 -1.98 -18.20 25.61
N ASN A 5 -3.18 -18.61 25.17
CA ASN A 5 -3.54 -18.58 23.75
C ASN A 5 -3.42 -17.13 23.28
N CYS A 6 -2.57 -16.87 22.29
CA CYS A 6 -2.40 -15.56 21.66
C CYS A 6 -3.72 -15.13 21.01
N THR A 7 -4.61 -14.54 21.80
CA THR A 7 -5.88 -13.95 21.37
C THR A 7 -5.78 -12.43 21.28
N ALA A 8 -4.67 -11.80 21.68
CA ALA A 8 -4.60 -10.36 21.82
C ALA A 8 -4.33 -9.63 20.50
N LEU A 9 -3.39 -10.10 19.67
CA LEU A 9 -2.94 -9.36 18.49
C LEU A 9 -3.97 -9.43 17.36
N GLU A 10 -4.32 -10.63 16.92
CA GLU A 10 -5.30 -10.89 15.87
C GLU A 10 -6.63 -10.21 16.22
N ARG A 11 -7.11 -10.42 17.45
CA ARG A 11 -8.33 -9.78 17.93
C ARG A 11 -8.25 -8.27 17.89
N THR A 12 -7.15 -7.68 18.36
CA THR A 12 -6.99 -6.23 18.34
C THR A 12 -7.02 -5.69 16.91
N ILE A 13 -6.32 -6.34 15.97
CA ILE A 13 -6.31 -5.93 14.57
C ILE A 13 -7.72 -6.04 13.97
N VAL A 14 -8.43 -7.15 14.22
CA VAL A 14 -9.78 -7.38 13.70
C VAL A 14 -10.79 -6.40 14.32
N ASP A 15 -10.74 -6.15 15.62
CA ASP A 15 -11.62 -5.18 16.29
C ASP A 15 -11.39 -3.77 15.71
N ILE A 16 -10.13 -3.36 15.52
CA ILE A 16 -9.80 -2.08 14.87
C ILE A 16 -10.26 -2.07 13.41
N ALA A 17 -10.16 -3.17 12.67
CA ALA A 17 -10.68 -3.28 11.31
C ALA A 17 -12.21 -3.18 11.24
N ARG A 18 -12.93 -3.60 12.30
CA ARG A 18 -14.39 -3.52 12.39
C ARG A 18 -14.91 -2.11 12.72
N VAL A 19 -14.26 -1.40 13.65
CA VAL A 19 -14.81 -0.13 14.18
C VAL A 19 -13.92 1.10 14.00
N GLY A 20 -12.64 0.90 13.69
CA GLY A 20 -11.66 1.97 13.57
C GLY A 20 -11.61 2.62 12.18
N ALA A 21 -10.73 3.61 12.06
CA ALA A 21 -10.42 4.24 10.78
C ALA A 21 -9.74 3.25 9.84
N ARG A 22 -10.27 3.13 8.62
CA ARG A 22 -9.85 2.13 7.62
C ARG A 22 -8.35 2.19 7.29
N ALA A 23 -7.80 3.40 7.14
CA ALA A 23 -6.38 3.60 6.84
C ALA A 23 -5.48 3.07 7.96
N SER A 24 -5.79 3.41 9.22
CA SER A 24 -5.04 2.93 10.38
C SER A 24 -5.15 1.42 10.56
N ALA A 25 -6.36 0.87 10.38
CA ALA A 25 -6.59 -0.57 10.47
C ALA A 25 -5.77 -1.35 9.44
N LEU A 26 -5.77 -0.90 8.17
CA LEU A 26 -4.99 -1.53 7.12
C LEU A 26 -3.49 -1.43 7.38
N ALA A 27 -3.01 -0.24 7.79
CA ALA A 27 -1.59 -0.06 8.13
C ALA A 27 -1.13 -0.97 9.28
N MET A 28 -1.98 -1.18 10.29
CA MET A 28 -1.68 -2.10 11.40
C MET A 28 -1.65 -3.56 10.94
N ALA A 29 -2.61 -3.98 10.10
CA ALA A 29 -2.62 -5.32 9.53
C ALA A 29 -1.38 -5.57 8.66
N ASP A 30 -1.06 -4.66 7.73
CA ASP A 30 0.13 -4.73 6.89
C ASP A 30 1.42 -4.81 7.72
N HIS A 31 1.52 -4.00 8.78
CA HIS A 31 2.67 -4.02 9.67
C HIS A 31 2.82 -5.35 10.43
N ALA A 32 1.73 -5.88 10.97
CA ALA A 32 1.77 -7.17 11.66
C ALA A 32 2.15 -8.32 10.72
N LEU A 33 1.65 -8.28 9.47
CA LEU A 33 2.00 -9.25 8.42
C LEU A 33 3.47 -9.13 8.00
N SER A 34 3.98 -7.92 7.77
CA SER A 34 5.38 -7.70 7.35
C SER A 34 6.38 -8.14 8.43
N ARG A 35 5.99 -8.01 9.71
CA ARG A 35 6.77 -8.48 10.86
C ARG A 35 6.60 -9.96 11.19
N GLN A 36 5.74 -10.68 10.45
CA GLN A 36 5.40 -12.09 10.69
C GLN A 36 4.87 -12.33 12.12
N TRP A 37 4.24 -11.33 12.73
CA TRP A 37 3.61 -11.48 14.05
C TRP A 37 2.28 -12.23 13.96
N THR A 38 1.68 -12.24 12.77
CA THR A 38 0.46 -12.98 12.44
C THR A 38 0.50 -13.40 10.98
N SER A 39 -0.56 -14.08 10.52
CA SER A 39 -0.76 -14.45 9.12
C SER A 39 -2.10 -13.94 8.60
N ALA A 40 -2.20 -13.75 7.28
CA ALA A 40 -3.47 -13.39 6.65
C ALA A 40 -4.56 -14.42 6.97
N ARG A 41 -4.19 -15.70 7.08
CA ARG A 41 -5.11 -16.77 7.46
C ARG A 41 -5.62 -16.59 8.90
N ALA A 42 -4.73 -16.36 9.86
CA ALA A 42 -5.10 -16.17 11.26
C ALA A 42 -6.03 -14.95 11.46
N LEU A 43 -5.77 -13.85 10.76
CA LEU A 43 -6.65 -12.66 10.79
C LEU A 43 -8.04 -12.95 10.22
N LEU A 44 -8.12 -13.70 9.11
CA LEU A 44 -9.40 -14.09 8.50
C LEU A 44 -10.16 -15.11 9.36
N ASP A 45 -9.45 -16.02 10.04
CA ASP A 45 -10.05 -16.96 10.98
C ASP A 45 -10.64 -16.23 12.19
N GLU A 46 -9.90 -15.30 12.81
CA GLU A 46 -10.42 -14.49 13.92
C GLU A 46 -11.63 -13.63 13.50
N ASP A 47 -11.61 -13.02 12.30
CA ASP A 47 -12.78 -12.28 11.80
C ASP A 47 -13.99 -13.19 11.53
N SER A 48 -13.75 -14.43 11.13
CA SER A 48 -14.80 -15.42 10.89
C SER A 48 -15.42 -15.91 12.21
N ASP A 49 -14.59 -16.18 13.22
CA ASP A 49 -15.02 -16.63 14.55
C ASP A 49 -15.86 -15.56 15.28
N LEU A 50 -15.55 -14.29 15.03
CA LEU A 50 -16.35 -13.15 15.48
C LEU A 50 -17.75 -13.06 14.86
N GLY A 51 -17.97 -13.77 13.75
CA GLY A 51 -19.25 -13.83 13.05
C GLY A 51 -19.66 -12.51 12.38
N SER A 52 -20.88 -12.52 11.85
CA SER A 52 -21.51 -11.35 11.24
C SER A 52 -21.92 -10.33 12.30
N GLY A 53 -21.91 -9.05 11.92
CA GLY A 53 -22.26 -7.96 12.84
C GLY A 53 -21.75 -6.61 12.37
N ARG A 54 -21.85 -5.61 13.24
CA ARG A 54 -21.34 -4.26 12.98
C ARG A 54 -19.86 -4.33 12.62
N GLY A 55 -19.48 -3.70 11.50
CA GLY A 55 -18.09 -3.64 11.05
C GLY A 55 -17.56 -4.89 10.34
N SER A 56 -18.29 -6.01 10.33
CA SER A 56 -17.83 -7.26 9.71
C SER A 56 -17.50 -7.10 8.21
N GLN A 57 -18.32 -6.37 7.46
CA GLN A 57 -18.06 -6.10 6.03
C GLN A 57 -16.81 -5.24 5.81
N GLN A 58 -16.57 -4.24 6.68
CA GLN A 58 -15.39 -3.40 6.61
C GLN A 58 -14.13 -4.23 6.90
N SER A 59 -14.16 -5.01 7.98
CA SER A 59 -13.07 -5.89 8.39
C SER A 59 -12.70 -6.85 7.27
N LYS A 60 -13.67 -7.58 6.71
CA LYS A 60 -13.46 -8.49 5.57
C LYS A 60 -12.80 -7.80 4.38
N ALA A 61 -13.29 -6.62 3.99
CA ALA A 61 -12.73 -5.87 2.87
C ALA A 61 -11.28 -5.41 3.13
N LEU A 62 -10.98 -4.96 4.35
CA LEU A 62 -9.63 -4.52 4.73
C LEU A 62 -8.66 -5.69 4.85
N LEU A 63 -9.07 -6.80 5.48
CA LEU A 63 -8.23 -7.98 5.65
C LEU A 63 -7.95 -8.67 4.31
N ALA A 64 -8.91 -8.68 3.38
CA ALA A 64 -8.69 -9.13 2.01
C ALA A 64 -7.73 -8.21 1.23
N LEU A 65 -7.64 -6.94 1.63
CA LEU A 65 -6.67 -6.00 1.08
C LEU A 65 -5.32 -6.08 1.79
N ALA A 66 -5.20 -6.58 3.02
CA ALA A 66 -3.95 -6.54 3.78
C ALA A 66 -2.79 -7.26 3.05
N SER A 67 -1.57 -6.71 3.16
CA SER A 67 -0.38 -7.21 2.48
C SER A 67 0.89 -6.99 3.30
N PRO A 68 1.79 -7.99 3.39
CA PRO A 68 3.08 -7.84 4.06
C PRO A 68 4.07 -6.95 3.28
N LEU A 69 3.75 -6.56 2.05
CA LEU A 69 4.66 -5.83 1.16
C LEU A 69 4.56 -4.31 1.28
N SER A 70 3.62 -3.77 2.07
CA SER A 70 3.59 -2.33 2.30
C SER A 70 4.70 -1.94 3.28
N ALA A 71 5.60 -1.05 2.88
CA ALA A 71 6.77 -0.73 3.69
C ALA A 71 6.46 0.26 4.83
N ASN A 72 5.39 1.06 4.70
CA ASN A 72 4.93 1.97 5.75
C ASN A 72 3.43 2.29 5.64
N GLY A 73 2.86 2.90 6.68
CA GLY A 73 1.42 3.20 6.73
C GLY A 73 0.93 4.22 5.69
N GLY A 74 1.81 5.06 5.13
CA GLY A 74 1.48 5.95 4.02
C GLY A 74 1.21 5.17 2.73
N GLU A 75 2.04 4.16 2.43
CA GLU A 75 1.78 3.23 1.32
C GLU A 75 0.48 2.44 1.54
N SER A 76 0.21 1.95 2.76
CA SER A 76 -1.06 1.30 3.07
C SER A 76 -2.25 2.24 2.78
N PHE A 77 -2.13 3.51 3.13
CA PHE A 77 -3.18 4.49 2.88
C PHE A 77 -3.36 4.80 1.39
N VAL A 78 -2.27 5.01 0.64
CA VAL A 78 -2.32 5.15 -0.83
C VAL A 78 -3.07 3.97 -1.44
N ARG A 79 -2.69 2.75 -1.06
CA ARG A 79 -3.30 1.53 -1.57
C ARG A 79 -4.80 1.42 -1.28
N LEU A 80 -5.22 1.86 -0.09
CA LEU A 80 -6.63 1.96 0.27
C LEU A 80 -7.37 2.95 -0.64
N LEU A 81 -6.80 4.14 -0.87
CA LEU A 81 -7.41 5.14 -1.75
C LEU A 81 -7.52 4.64 -3.20
N LEU A 82 -6.49 3.97 -3.71
CA LEU A 82 -6.51 3.39 -5.06
C LEU A 82 -7.56 2.28 -5.17
N HIS A 83 -7.65 1.43 -4.16
CA HIS A 83 -8.66 0.39 -4.07
C HIS A 83 -10.07 0.98 -4.07
N ASP A 84 -10.33 1.99 -3.23
CA ASP A 84 -11.64 2.62 -3.09
C ASP A 84 -12.05 3.41 -4.34
N ALA A 85 -11.08 4.01 -5.04
CA ALA A 85 -11.29 4.63 -6.34
C ALA A 85 -11.53 3.61 -7.48
N GLY A 86 -11.43 2.31 -7.18
CA GLY A 86 -11.75 1.23 -8.10
C GLY A 86 -10.64 0.91 -9.11
N PHE A 87 -9.42 1.41 -8.95
CA PHE A 87 -8.31 1.09 -9.85
C PHE A 87 -7.98 -0.41 -9.83
N VAL A 88 -7.42 -0.91 -10.94
CA VAL A 88 -6.82 -2.24 -10.95
C VAL A 88 -5.71 -2.32 -9.89
N PRO A 89 -5.56 -3.43 -9.16
CA PRO A 89 -4.61 -3.50 -8.06
C PRO A 89 -3.17 -3.41 -8.56
N PRO A 90 -2.31 -2.56 -7.96
CA PRO A 90 -0.89 -2.51 -8.29
C PRO A 90 -0.14 -3.74 -7.76
N ARG A 91 0.98 -4.06 -8.40
CA ARG A 91 2.03 -4.90 -7.80
C ARG A 91 2.83 -4.04 -6.81
N LEU A 92 2.93 -4.48 -5.58
CA LEU A 92 3.69 -3.75 -4.54
C LEU A 92 5.15 -4.14 -4.57
N GLN A 93 6.03 -3.17 -4.24
CA GLN A 93 7.47 -3.38 -4.15
C GLN A 93 7.99 -4.12 -5.39
N HIS A 94 7.58 -3.66 -6.58
CA HIS A 94 7.89 -4.35 -7.82
C HIS A 94 9.33 -4.04 -8.23
N ARG A 95 10.10 -5.10 -8.47
CA ARG A 95 11.50 -5.01 -8.88
C ARG A 95 11.60 -4.55 -10.34
N PHE A 96 12.47 -3.56 -10.58
CA PHE A 96 12.89 -3.17 -11.92
C PHE A 96 14.42 -3.23 -12.05
N ASP A 97 14.89 -3.75 -13.17
CA ASP A 97 16.30 -3.82 -13.56
C ASP A 97 16.50 -3.43 -15.04
N ASP A 98 17.72 -3.03 -15.37
CA ASP A 98 18.18 -2.76 -16.73
C ASP A 98 19.56 -3.42 -16.97
N ALA A 99 20.24 -3.06 -18.06
CA ALA A 99 21.56 -3.60 -18.40
C ALA A 99 22.65 -3.30 -17.35
N ASP A 100 22.50 -2.23 -16.56
CA ASP A 100 23.40 -1.86 -15.46
C ASP A 100 23.01 -2.54 -14.13
N GLY A 101 21.98 -3.39 -14.15
CA GLY A 101 21.53 -4.20 -13.02
C GLY A 101 20.31 -3.61 -12.33
N LEU A 102 20.18 -3.84 -11.02
CA LEU A 102 19.01 -3.41 -10.24
C LEU A 102 18.84 -1.88 -10.28
N ILE A 103 17.66 -1.42 -10.65
CA ILE A 103 17.25 -0.01 -10.50
C ILE A 103 16.67 0.19 -9.10
N GLY A 104 15.76 -0.70 -8.68
CA GLY A 104 15.17 -0.68 -7.35
C GLY A 104 13.82 -1.40 -7.29
N TYR A 105 13.12 -1.15 -6.19
CA TYR A 105 11.76 -1.62 -5.94
C TYR A 105 10.87 -0.38 -5.85
N VAL A 106 9.79 -0.32 -6.64
CA VAL A 106 8.84 0.79 -6.60
C VAL A 106 7.62 0.41 -5.76
N ASP A 107 7.04 1.37 -5.05
CA ASP A 107 5.95 1.12 -4.10
C ASP A 107 4.72 0.49 -4.77
N PHE A 108 4.34 1.01 -5.93
CA PHE A 108 3.19 0.53 -6.71
C PHE A 108 3.55 0.49 -8.20
N ALA A 109 3.32 -0.65 -8.85
CA ALA A 109 3.53 -0.81 -10.29
C ALA A 109 2.32 -1.40 -10.99
N TRP A 110 2.05 -0.89 -12.19
CA TRP A 110 1.20 -1.50 -13.20
C TRP A 110 2.04 -1.78 -14.44
N PRO A 111 2.83 -2.88 -14.46
CA PRO A 111 3.79 -3.13 -15.53
C PRO A 111 3.13 -3.20 -16.91
N ASP A 112 1.95 -3.81 -16.98
CA ASP A 112 1.19 -3.95 -18.23
C ASP A 112 0.66 -2.60 -18.77
N LEU A 113 0.64 -1.57 -17.93
CA LEU A 113 0.25 -0.20 -18.30
C LEU A 113 1.46 0.75 -18.40
N GLY A 114 2.68 0.27 -18.10
CA GLY A 114 3.87 1.11 -18.05
C GLY A 114 3.80 2.23 -17.00
N VAL A 115 3.05 2.07 -15.90
CA VAL A 115 2.91 3.09 -14.86
C VAL A 115 3.55 2.61 -13.55
N VAL A 116 4.30 3.49 -12.90
CA VAL A 116 4.78 3.28 -11.53
C VAL A 116 4.43 4.51 -10.68
N LEU A 117 4.12 4.26 -9.40
CA LEU A 117 3.78 5.29 -8.44
C LEU A 117 4.65 5.10 -7.19
N GLU A 118 5.25 6.19 -6.73
CA GLU A 118 6.08 6.22 -5.52
C GLU A 118 5.56 7.24 -4.53
N PHE A 119 5.50 6.81 -3.26
CA PHE A 119 5.06 7.62 -2.15
C PHE A 119 6.26 8.22 -1.41
N ASP A 120 6.52 9.49 -1.65
CA ASP A 120 7.51 10.26 -0.92
C ASP A 120 6.90 10.79 0.38
N GLY A 121 6.88 9.93 1.39
CA GLY A 121 6.73 10.37 2.76
C GLY A 121 7.97 11.19 3.10
N ARG A 122 7.89 12.53 3.01
CA ARG A 122 8.91 13.58 3.28
C ARG A 122 9.78 13.43 4.56
N ARG A 123 9.68 12.31 5.27
CA ARG A 123 10.41 11.90 6.48
C ARG A 123 11.64 11.03 6.22
N LYS A 124 11.94 10.58 4.99
CA LYS A 124 13.24 9.94 4.71
C LYS A 124 14.40 10.96 4.72
N TYR A 125 14.12 12.23 4.43
CA TYR A 125 15.11 13.30 4.47
C TYR A 125 15.21 14.03 5.83
N SER A 126 14.61 13.51 6.91
CA SER A 126 14.73 14.13 8.25
C SER A 126 15.68 13.33 9.14
N ALA A 127 16.88 13.89 9.36
CA ALA A 127 17.88 13.62 10.41
C ALA A 127 18.40 12.17 10.63
N ALA A 128 17.61 11.11 10.41
CA ALA A 128 17.91 9.76 10.87
C ALA A 128 18.59 8.85 9.83
N GLU A 129 18.39 9.10 8.52
CA GLU A 129 19.19 8.49 7.43
C GLU A 129 20.40 9.34 7.04
N PHE A 130 20.56 10.54 7.63
CA PHE A 130 21.86 11.22 7.70
C PHE A 130 22.74 10.52 8.73
N THR A 131 23.01 9.23 8.51
CA THR A 131 24.30 8.69 8.92
C THR A 131 25.35 9.62 8.35
N ALA A 132 26.32 10.03 9.17
CA ALA A 132 27.31 11.08 8.93
C ALA A 132 28.27 10.85 7.73
N GLU A 133 27.89 10.03 6.75
CA GLU A 133 28.73 9.47 5.68
C GLU A 133 28.26 9.83 4.26
N ARG A 134 27.11 10.48 4.05
CA ARG A 134 26.65 10.86 2.69
C ARG A 134 26.12 12.30 2.62
N ASN A 135 26.60 13.05 1.64
CA ASN A 135 26.13 14.40 1.36
C ASN A 135 24.68 14.34 0.85
N PRO A 136 23.74 15.17 1.37
CA PRO A 136 22.38 15.27 0.83
C PRO A 136 22.31 15.39 -0.70
N GLU A 137 23.27 16.09 -1.32
CA GLU A 137 23.34 16.25 -2.78
C GLU A 137 23.52 14.91 -3.51
N ASP A 138 24.33 14.00 -2.94
CA ASP A 138 24.55 12.67 -3.52
C ASP A 138 23.26 11.82 -3.48
N ILE A 139 22.48 11.94 -2.41
CA ILE A 139 21.20 11.21 -2.27
C ILE A 139 20.22 11.68 -3.34
N VAL A 140 20.07 12.99 -3.51
CA VAL A 140 19.20 13.58 -4.54
C VAL A 140 19.68 13.19 -5.94
N TRP A 141 21.00 13.21 -6.18
CA TRP A 141 21.57 12.79 -7.45
C TRP A 141 21.32 11.32 -7.76
N MET A 142 21.49 10.43 -6.78
CA MET A 142 21.23 9.00 -6.93
C MET A 142 19.74 8.71 -7.18
N GLU A 143 18.84 9.41 -6.49
CA GLU A 143 17.40 9.28 -6.69
C GLU A 143 16.99 9.75 -8.09
N LYS A 144 17.55 10.88 -8.56
CA LYS A 144 17.34 11.36 -9.92
C LYS A 144 17.81 10.34 -10.95
N ARG A 145 19.03 9.80 -10.80
CA ARG A 145 19.56 8.76 -11.71
C ARG A 145 18.70 7.49 -11.72
N ARG A 146 18.15 7.11 -10.56
CA ARG A 146 17.24 5.97 -10.44
C ARG A 146 15.95 6.21 -11.21
N GLU A 147 15.37 7.40 -11.06
CA GLU A 147 14.17 7.79 -11.81
C GLU A 147 14.44 7.85 -13.32
N ASP A 148 15.56 8.43 -13.75
CA ASP A 148 15.97 8.47 -15.16
C ASP A 148 16.06 7.05 -15.76
N ARG A 149 16.60 6.08 -15.00
CA ARG A 149 16.64 4.67 -15.42
C ARG A 149 15.24 4.04 -15.53
N LEU A 150 14.34 4.30 -14.58
CA LEU A 150 12.93 3.86 -14.68
C LEU A 150 12.25 4.44 -15.92
N ARG A 151 12.44 5.74 -16.18
CA ARG A 151 11.89 6.41 -17.37
C ARG A 151 12.48 5.86 -18.67
N ALA A 152 13.77 5.48 -18.67
CA ALA A 152 14.41 4.85 -19.82
C ALA A 152 13.82 3.47 -20.18
N LEU A 153 13.18 2.79 -19.22
CA LEU A 153 12.38 1.58 -19.48
C LEU A 153 11.00 1.89 -20.12
N GLY A 154 10.70 3.15 -20.41
CA GLY A 154 9.40 3.58 -20.94
C GLY A 154 8.33 3.74 -19.86
N LEU A 155 8.70 3.73 -18.58
CA LEU A 155 7.75 3.85 -17.48
C LEU A 155 7.33 5.31 -17.25
N HIS A 156 6.03 5.53 -17.08
CA HIS A 156 5.48 6.75 -16.53
C HIS A 156 5.63 6.72 -15.01
N VAL A 157 6.63 7.45 -14.50
CA VAL A 157 6.88 7.59 -13.07
C VAL A 157 6.02 8.72 -12.49
N VAL A 158 5.16 8.36 -11.53
CA VAL A 158 4.32 9.27 -10.75
C VAL A 158 4.85 9.35 -9.32
N ARG A 159 5.02 10.57 -8.80
CA ARG A 159 5.37 10.78 -7.38
C ARG A 159 4.22 11.47 -6.67
N ILE A 160 3.95 11.01 -5.45
CA ILE A 160 2.95 11.59 -4.55
C ILE A 160 3.53 11.75 -3.15
N THR A 161 2.94 12.62 -2.37
CA THR A 161 3.29 12.92 -0.99
C THR A 161 2.06 12.84 -0.09
N TRP A 162 2.21 13.14 1.19
CA TRP A 162 1.09 13.26 2.12
C TRP A 162 0.03 14.29 1.69
N GLU A 163 0.42 15.33 0.96
CA GLU A 163 -0.49 16.38 0.46
C GLU A 163 -1.50 15.83 -0.56
N ASP A 164 -1.16 14.71 -1.22
CA ASP A 164 -1.98 14.10 -2.26
C ASP A 164 -3.02 13.11 -1.72
N LEU A 165 -3.05 12.86 -0.40
CA LEU A 165 -3.92 11.84 0.21
C LEU A 165 -5.16 12.43 0.90
N GLY A 166 -5.23 13.76 1.05
CA GLY A 166 -6.28 14.44 1.82
C GLY A 166 -7.53 14.80 1.00
N GLY A 167 -8.67 14.91 1.70
CA GLY A 167 -9.92 15.43 1.16
C GLY A 167 -10.86 14.38 0.57
N THR A 168 -12.06 14.82 0.15
CA THR A 168 -13.09 13.94 -0.42
C THR A 168 -12.69 13.36 -1.78
N ASN A 169 -11.89 14.11 -2.55
CA ASN A 169 -11.30 13.69 -3.82
C ASN A 169 -9.78 13.85 -3.74
N PRO A 170 -9.06 12.88 -3.14
CA PRO A 170 -7.62 12.97 -2.98
C PRO A 170 -6.90 13.11 -4.33
N PRO A 171 -5.94 14.06 -4.47
CA PRO A 171 -5.19 14.25 -5.71
C PRO A 171 -4.56 12.97 -6.28
N VAL A 172 -4.14 12.02 -5.44
CA VAL A 172 -3.61 10.73 -5.90
C VAL A 172 -4.55 10.01 -6.88
N VAL A 173 -5.87 10.14 -6.69
CA VAL A 173 -6.86 9.50 -7.57
C VAL A 173 -6.84 10.11 -8.98
N SER A 174 -6.80 11.44 -9.08
CA SER A 174 -6.79 12.10 -10.39
C SER A 174 -5.45 11.95 -11.10
N VAL A 175 -4.33 12.02 -10.36
CA VAL A 175 -2.99 11.82 -10.92
C VAL A 175 -2.82 10.40 -11.47
N VAL A 176 -3.27 9.38 -10.74
CA VAL A 176 -3.18 7.98 -11.18
C VAL A 176 -4.10 7.70 -12.38
N ALA A 177 -5.29 8.29 -12.42
CA ALA A 177 -6.14 8.24 -13.61
C ALA A 177 -5.48 8.91 -14.82
N ALA A 178 -4.90 10.10 -14.64
CA ALA A 178 -4.21 10.83 -15.71
C ALA A 178 -2.96 10.09 -16.22
N ALA A 179 -2.33 9.28 -15.37
CA ALA A 179 -1.22 8.42 -15.75
C ALA A 179 -1.65 7.20 -16.61
N GLY A 180 -2.95 6.96 -16.78
CA GLY A 180 -3.49 5.89 -17.62
C GLY A 180 -3.86 4.61 -16.86
N VAL A 181 -3.86 4.62 -15.52
CA VAL A 181 -4.27 3.44 -14.76
C VAL A 181 -5.78 3.24 -14.87
N THR A 182 -6.17 2.06 -15.32
CA THR A 182 -7.57 1.71 -15.56
C THR A 182 -8.30 1.31 -14.28
N ARG A 183 -9.62 1.47 -14.28
CA ARG A 183 -10.49 0.95 -13.21
C ARG A 183 -10.88 -0.49 -13.50
N ARG A 184 -11.10 -1.26 -12.43
CA ARG A 184 -11.65 -2.61 -12.49
C ARG A 184 -13.00 -2.54 -13.23
N PRO A 185 -13.29 -3.47 -14.14
CA PRO A 185 -14.60 -3.51 -14.79
C PRO A 185 -15.68 -3.65 -13.71
N GLN A 186 -16.69 -2.78 -13.76
CA GLN A 186 -17.89 -2.97 -12.95
C GLN A 186 -18.63 -4.17 -13.55
N ILE A 187 -18.70 -5.26 -12.81
CA ILE A 187 -19.62 -6.34 -13.14
C ILE A 187 -21.01 -5.77 -12.88
N GLY A 188 -21.69 -5.33 -13.94
CA GLY A 188 -23.10 -4.95 -13.86
C GLY A 188 -23.89 -6.16 -13.42
N ILE A 189 -24.55 -6.06 -12.25
CA ILE A 189 -25.64 -6.96 -11.90
C ILE A 189 -26.89 -6.45 -12.64
N ASP A 190 -26.88 -6.52 -13.96
CA ASP A 190 -28.08 -6.39 -14.76
C ASP A 190 -28.79 -7.76 -14.74
N GLY A 191 -29.84 -7.88 -13.94
CA GLY A 191 -30.75 -9.03 -14.04
C GLY A 191 -31.37 -9.52 -12.74
N ALA A 192 -32.21 -8.71 -12.11
CA ALA A 192 -33.41 -9.22 -11.45
C ALA A 192 -34.49 -8.15 -11.61
N ARG A 193 -35.34 -8.36 -12.63
CA ARG A 193 -36.66 -7.71 -12.72
C ARG A 193 -37.57 -8.28 -11.65
#